data_AF-A0A084IP19-F1
#
_entry.id   AF-A0A084IP19-F1
#
_cell.length_a   1.000
_cell.length_b   1.000
_cell.length_c   1.000
_cell.angle_alpha   90.00
_cell.angle_beta   90.00
_cell.angle_gamma   90.00
#
_symmetry.space_group_name_H-M   'P 1'
#
loop_
_entity.id
_entity.type
_entity.pdbx_description
1 polymer ?
#
loop_
_entity_poly.entity_id
_entity_poly.type
_entity_poly.pdbx_seq_one_letter_code
_entity_poly.pdbx_strand_id
1 'polypeptide(L)'
;MVPARPETAADFDRLNPEDAIVSYITDFTPAVALGGGLLIGAAAVLLMAGIGRIAGISGMLHGLVSDGGNRGWRASFLIGLVAGAALYVLIWPGDIPARHGFPTLALIVAGLLVGAGTRLGSGCTSGHGVCGIARQSPRSMTATGIFMACGVVTAIVVRHLLGIGS
;
A
#
# COMPACT_ATOMS: atom_id res chain seq x y z
N MET A 1 -5.23 27.28 -5.06
CA MET A 1 -4.09 27.36 -5.99
C MET A 1 -2.90 26.84 -5.20
N VAL A 2 -2.61 25.54 -5.33
CA VAL A 2 -1.55 24.87 -4.57
C VAL A 2 -0.21 25.32 -5.17
N PRO A 3 0.73 25.87 -4.37
CA PRO A 3 2.04 26.24 -4.89
C PRO A 3 2.79 24.99 -5.36
N ALA A 4 3.52 25.12 -6.47
CA ALA A 4 4.33 24.02 -7.01
C ALA A 4 5.37 23.56 -5.98
N ARG A 5 5.51 22.24 -5.84
CA ARG A 5 6.47 21.62 -4.92
C ARG A 5 7.89 21.96 -5.39
N PRO A 6 8.81 22.38 -4.52
CA PRO A 6 10.20 22.59 -4.91
C PRO A 6 10.87 21.25 -5.24
N GLU A 7 11.27 21.05 -6.49
CA GLU A 7 11.85 19.78 -6.98
C GLU A 7 13.38 19.78 -6.96
N THR A 8 14.01 20.94 -6.71
CA THR A 8 15.47 21.11 -6.76
C THR A 8 16.01 21.78 -5.49
N ALA A 9 17.25 21.45 -5.12
CA ALA A 9 17.93 22.08 -3.98
C ALA A 9 18.02 23.62 -4.13
N ALA A 10 18.04 24.12 -5.37
CA ALA A 10 18.05 25.55 -5.69
C ALA A 10 16.70 26.25 -5.42
N ASP A 11 15.58 25.51 -5.37
CA ASP A 11 14.28 26.06 -4.96
C ASP A 11 14.11 26.05 -3.44
N PHE A 12 14.75 25.10 -2.75
CA PHE A 12 14.80 25.06 -1.30
C PHE A 12 15.55 26.25 -0.70
N ASP A 13 16.63 26.70 -1.36
CA ASP A 13 17.47 27.83 -0.94
C ASP A 13 16.81 29.21 -1.17
N ARG A 14 15.69 29.24 -1.93
CA ARG A 14 14.90 30.46 -2.19
C ARG A 14 13.69 30.61 -1.27
N LEU A 15 13.37 29.60 -0.47
CA LEU A 15 12.26 29.63 0.48
C LEU A 15 12.74 30.26 1.79
N ASN A 16 11.95 31.17 2.36
CA ASN A 16 12.18 31.62 3.73
C ASN A 16 12.13 30.39 4.67
N PRO A 17 12.93 30.35 5.76
CA PRO A 17 13.03 29.18 6.64
C PRO A 17 11.67 28.70 7.19
N GLU A 18 10.73 29.63 7.35
CA GLU A 18 9.34 29.38 7.73
C GLU A 18 8.52 28.66 6.63
N ASP A 19 8.74 28.98 5.35
CA ASP A 19 8.05 28.34 4.21
C ASP A 19 8.61 26.95 3.88
N ALA A 20 9.91 26.75 4.10
CA ALA A 20 10.59 25.46 3.90
C ALA A 20 10.11 24.38 4.90
N ILE A 21 9.81 24.79 6.15
CA ILE A 21 9.25 23.90 7.17
C ILE A 21 7.81 23.49 6.82
N VAL A 22 7.00 24.42 6.31
CA VAL A 22 5.61 24.13 5.89
C VAL A 22 5.56 23.19 4.69
N SER A 23 6.46 23.33 3.72
CA SER A 23 6.54 22.43 2.55
C SER A 23 6.95 20.98 2.89
N TYR A 24 7.72 20.79 3.97
CA TYR A 24 8.19 19.46 4.40
C TYR A 24 7.15 18.68 5.22
N ILE A 25 6.21 19.39 5.87
CA ILE A 25 5.06 18.75 6.50
C ILE A 25 4.16 18.28 5.36
N THR A 26 4.03 16.97 5.17
CA THR A 26 3.00 16.38 4.29
C THR A 26 1.71 17.15 4.49
N ASP A 27 1.22 17.85 3.44
CA ASP A 27 -0.01 18.63 3.54
C ASP A 27 -1.08 17.77 4.19
N PHE A 28 -1.50 18.16 5.39
CA PHE A 28 -2.46 17.41 6.17
C PHE A 28 -3.78 17.52 5.41
N THR A 29 -4.08 16.51 4.60
CA THR A 29 -5.20 16.45 3.65
C THR A 29 -6.25 15.44 4.15
N PRO A 30 -6.88 15.70 5.31
CA PRO A 30 -7.75 14.73 5.96
C PRO A 30 -8.94 14.36 5.09
N ALA A 31 -9.45 15.30 4.28
CA ALA A 31 -10.56 15.04 3.36
C ALA A 31 -10.20 13.98 2.30
N VAL A 32 -8.99 14.05 1.72
CA VAL A 32 -8.53 13.11 0.69
C VAL A 32 -8.24 11.74 1.33
N ALA A 33 -7.61 11.72 2.50
CA ALA A 33 -7.34 10.50 3.26
C ALA A 33 -8.65 9.78 3.67
N LEU A 34 -9.64 10.53 4.15
CA LEU A 34 -10.97 10.01 4.47
C LEU A 34 -11.68 9.50 3.21
N GLY A 35 -11.63 10.24 2.11
CA GLY A 35 -12.23 9.83 0.83
C GLY A 35 -11.64 8.50 0.32
N GLY A 36 -10.31 8.37 0.33
CA GLY A 36 -9.64 7.13 -0.04
C GLY A 36 -9.97 5.96 0.90
N GLY A 37 -9.97 6.21 2.22
CA GLY A 37 -10.34 5.20 3.22
C GLY A 37 -11.78 4.72 3.07
N LEU A 38 -12.72 5.63 2.80
CA LEU A 38 -14.13 5.32 2.60
C LEU A 38 -14.35 4.53 1.30
N LEU A 39 -13.62 4.86 0.22
CA LEU A 39 -13.61 4.09 -1.02
C LEU A 39 -13.11 2.64 -0.81
N ILE A 40 -11.99 2.46 -0.09
CA ILE A 40 -11.45 1.12 0.21
C ILE A 40 -12.42 0.33 1.09
N GLY A 41 -12.99 0.98 2.11
CA GLY A 41 -13.99 0.38 3.00
C GLY A 41 -15.26 -0.04 2.24
N ALA A 42 -15.79 0.84 1.39
CA ALA A 42 -16.95 0.55 0.56
C ALA A 42 -16.68 -0.62 -0.40
N ALA A 43 -15.51 -0.67 -1.05
CA ALA A 43 -15.13 -1.79 -1.89
C ALA A 43 -15.06 -3.11 -1.12
N ALA A 44 -14.52 -3.11 0.11
CA ALA A 44 -14.46 -4.29 0.96
C ALA A 44 -15.86 -4.77 1.41
N VAL A 45 -16.75 -3.83 1.76
CA VAL A 45 -18.14 -4.12 2.13
C VAL A 45 -18.92 -4.64 0.93
N LEU A 46 -18.80 -4.03 -0.25
CA LEU A 46 -19.45 -4.50 -1.48
C LEU A 46 -19.00 -5.91 -1.86
N LEU A 47 -17.72 -6.21 -1.72
CA LEU A 47 -17.21 -7.56 -1.97
C LEU A 47 -17.81 -8.58 -0.96
N MET A 48 -17.89 -8.18 0.31
CA MET A 48 -18.45 -9.03 1.36
C MET A 48 -19.96 -9.20 1.23
N ALA A 49 -20.69 -8.15 0.87
CA ALA A 49 -22.14 -8.15 0.70
C ALA A 49 -22.57 -8.86 -0.60
N GLY A 50 -21.79 -8.73 -1.68
CA GLY A 50 -22.10 -9.36 -2.96
C GLY A 50 -21.70 -10.84 -3.02
N ILE A 51 -20.48 -11.17 -2.61
CA ILE A 51 -19.89 -12.52 -2.81
C ILE A 51 -19.77 -13.29 -1.47
N GLY A 52 -20.01 -12.64 -0.33
CA GLY A 52 -19.91 -13.27 0.99
C GLY A 52 -18.49 -13.52 1.46
N ARG A 53 -17.47 -12.96 0.77
CA ARG A 53 -16.05 -13.30 0.98
C ARG A 53 -15.23 -12.12 1.48
N ILE A 54 -14.18 -12.44 2.23
CA ILE A 54 -13.25 -11.51 2.85
C ILE A 54 -12.23 -11.00 1.82
N ALA A 55 -12.00 -9.69 1.75
CA ALA A 55 -11.03 -9.10 0.82
C ALA A 55 -9.58 -9.40 1.26
N GLY A 56 -8.90 -10.34 0.59
CA GLY A 56 -7.49 -10.65 0.82
C GLY A 56 -6.75 -10.90 -0.50
N ILE A 57 -5.88 -9.96 -0.89
CA ILE A 57 -5.21 -9.99 -2.22
C ILE A 57 -4.35 -11.25 -2.37
N SER A 58 -3.52 -11.59 -1.38
CA SER A 58 -2.70 -12.81 -1.42
C SER A 58 -3.53 -14.10 -1.50
N GLY A 59 -4.70 -14.13 -0.86
CA GLY A 59 -5.62 -15.27 -0.91
C GLY A 59 -6.40 -15.39 -2.23
N MET A 60 -6.66 -14.26 -2.90
CA MET A 60 -7.25 -14.25 -4.25
C MET A 60 -6.24 -14.67 -5.31
N LEU A 61 -5.00 -14.17 -5.22
CA LEU A 61 -3.92 -14.53 -6.13
C LEU A 61 -3.58 -16.02 -6.02
N HIS A 62 -3.40 -16.53 -4.80
CA HIS A 62 -3.16 -17.95 -4.56
C HIS A 62 -4.34 -18.82 -5.05
N GLY A 63 -5.56 -18.38 -4.77
CA GLY A 63 -6.75 -19.09 -5.19
C GLY A 63 -7.06 -19.03 -6.70
N LEU A 64 -6.37 -18.17 -7.45
CA LEU A 64 -6.37 -18.21 -8.92
C LEU A 64 -5.49 -19.35 -9.44
N VAL A 65 -4.37 -19.59 -8.76
CA VAL A 65 -3.35 -20.58 -9.13
C VAL A 65 -3.72 -21.98 -8.63
N SER A 66 -4.23 -22.09 -7.39
CA SER A 66 -4.40 -23.37 -6.70
C SER A 66 -5.80 -23.98 -6.78
N ASP A 67 -6.85 -23.18 -6.99
CA ASP A 67 -8.24 -23.68 -7.07
C ASP A 67 -8.80 -23.42 -8.48
N GLY A 68 -9.28 -24.46 -9.15
CA GLY A 68 -9.95 -24.35 -10.45
C GLY A 68 -11.36 -23.75 -10.37
N GLY A 69 -12.03 -23.90 -9.23
CA GLY A 69 -13.38 -23.36 -8.99
C GLY A 69 -13.34 -21.90 -8.56
N ASN A 70 -14.25 -21.07 -9.08
CA ASN A 70 -14.43 -19.66 -8.69
C ASN A 70 -13.30 -18.68 -9.08
N ARG A 71 -12.57 -18.94 -10.18
CA ARG A 71 -11.56 -18.01 -10.72
C ARG A 71 -12.14 -16.69 -11.23
N GLY A 72 -13.36 -16.69 -11.78
CA GLY A 72 -13.95 -15.53 -12.46
C GLY A 72 -14.04 -14.27 -11.58
N TRP A 73 -14.57 -14.38 -10.36
CA TRP A 73 -14.71 -13.22 -9.46
C TRP A 73 -13.36 -12.77 -8.85
N ARG A 74 -12.42 -13.70 -8.63
CA ARG A 74 -11.06 -13.39 -8.16
C ARG A 74 -10.28 -12.64 -9.24
N ALA A 75 -10.39 -13.10 -10.48
CA ALA A 75 -9.78 -12.46 -11.64
C ALA A 75 -10.36 -11.07 -11.86
N SER A 76 -11.68 -10.89 -11.83
CA SER A 76 -12.31 -9.58 -12.02
C SER A 76 -11.91 -8.58 -10.93
N PHE A 77 -11.77 -9.02 -9.67
CA PHE A 77 -11.26 -8.17 -8.60
C PHE A 77 -9.79 -7.75 -8.83
N LEU A 78 -8.92 -8.70 -9.17
CA LEU A 78 -7.51 -8.42 -9.43
C LEU A 78 -7.32 -7.54 -10.68
N ILE A 79 -8.08 -7.79 -11.74
CA ILE A 79 -8.11 -6.95 -12.94
C ILE A 79 -8.61 -5.56 -12.58
N GLY A 80 -9.68 -5.44 -11.79
CA GLY A 80 -10.20 -4.14 -11.33
C GLY A 80 -9.18 -3.37 -10.50
N LEU A 81 -8.40 -4.04 -9.64
CA LEU A 81 -7.32 -3.44 -8.86
C LEU A 81 -6.20 -2.91 -9.76
N VAL A 82 -5.73 -3.73 -10.72
CA VAL A 82 -4.68 -3.31 -11.67
C VAL A 82 -5.19 -2.21 -12.61
N ALA A 83 -6.42 -2.34 -13.11
CA ALA A 83 -7.05 -1.35 -13.98
C ALA A 83 -7.28 -0.02 -13.26
N GLY A 84 -7.69 -0.04 -11.99
CA GLY A 84 -7.82 1.17 -11.17
C GLY A 84 -6.49 1.89 -10.99
N ALA A 85 -5.42 1.16 -10.70
CA ALA A 85 -4.07 1.72 -10.62
C ALA A 85 -3.62 2.30 -11.98
N ALA A 86 -3.82 1.56 -13.07
CA ALA A 86 -3.48 2.01 -14.43
C ALA A 86 -4.28 3.25 -14.85
N LEU A 87 -5.57 3.31 -14.51
CA LEU A 87 -6.43 4.46 -14.79
C LEU A 87 -5.96 5.70 -14.00
N TYR A 88 -5.56 5.53 -12.74
CA TYR A 88 -4.98 6.62 -11.96
C TYR A 88 -3.71 7.17 -12.62
N VAL A 89 -2.80 6.29 -13.05
CA VAL A 89 -1.57 6.69 -13.78
C VAL A 89 -1.89 7.43 -15.08
N LEU A 90 -2.94 7.01 -15.80
CA LEU A 90 -3.32 7.60 -17.08
C LEU A 90 -3.95 8.99 -16.92
N ILE A 91 -4.73 9.22 -15.85
CA ILE A 91 -5.38 10.52 -15.61
C ILE A 91 -4.39 11.52 -14.98
N TRP A 92 -3.46 11.05 -14.13
CA TRP A 92 -2.40 11.88 -13.52
C TRP A 92 -1.00 11.39 -13.91
N PRO A 93 -0.59 11.57 -15.18
CA PRO A 93 0.75 11.20 -15.63
C PRO A 93 1.79 12.11 -14.97
N GLY A 94 2.75 11.52 -14.25
CA GLY A 94 3.87 12.23 -13.63
C GLY A 94 3.78 12.43 -12.12
N ASP A 95 2.63 12.16 -11.49
CA ASP A 95 2.44 12.30 -10.03
C ASP A 95 2.93 11.07 -9.23
N ILE A 96 3.56 10.11 -9.91
CA ILE A 96 4.11 8.91 -9.29
C ILE A 96 5.60 9.15 -9.06
N PRO A 97 6.04 9.42 -7.82
CA PRO A 97 7.46 9.57 -7.54
C PRO A 97 8.15 8.24 -7.84
N ALA A 98 8.87 8.17 -8.95
CA ALA A 98 9.68 7.02 -9.30
C ALA A 98 10.74 6.85 -8.20
N ARG A 99 10.61 5.79 -7.40
CA ARG A 99 11.59 5.47 -6.35
C ARG A 99 12.84 4.92 -7.02
N HIS A 100 13.87 5.76 -7.11
CA HIS A 100 15.20 5.38 -7.57
C HIS A 100 16.07 4.89 -6.40
N GLY A 101 17.18 4.19 -6.68
CA GLY A 101 18.14 3.76 -5.66
C GLY A 101 17.89 2.39 -5.02
N PHE A 102 16.91 1.62 -5.50
CA PHE A 102 16.67 0.24 -5.03
C PHE A 102 17.20 -0.79 -6.05
N PRO A 103 18.13 -1.69 -5.68
CA PRO A 103 18.60 -2.72 -6.59
C PRO A 103 17.49 -3.73 -6.88
N THR A 104 17.31 -4.08 -8.15
CA THR A 104 16.24 -5.00 -8.62
C THR A 104 16.24 -6.33 -7.88
N LEU A 105 17.43 -6.84 -7.55
CA LEU A 105 17.58 -8.08 -6.79
C LEU A 105 17.02 -7.98 -5.38
N ALA A 106 17.20 -6.84 -4.70
CA ALA A 106 16.61 -6.62 -3.38
C ALA A 106 15.08 -6.56 -3.43
N LEU A 107 14.52 -5.96 -4.49
CA LEU A 107 13.05 -5.93 -4.69
C LEU A 107 12.48 -7.34 -4.92
N ILE A 108 13.16 -8.17 -5.72
CA ILE A 108 12.76 -9.56 -5.96
C ILE A 108 12.82 -10.36 -4.64
N VAL A 109 13.94 -10.27 -3.92
CA VAL A 109 14.11 -10.98 -2.64
C VAL A 109 13.10 -10.51 -1.60
N ALA A 110 12.86 -9.20 -1.49
CA ALA A 110 11.85 -8.64 -0.59
C ALA A 110 10.44 -9.14 -0.94
N GLY A 111 10.08 -9.17 -2.23
CA GLY A 111 8.79 -9.70 -2.69
C GLY A 111 8.61 -11.18 -2.33
N LEU A 112 9.65 -12.01 -2.50
CA LEU A 112 9.63 -13.42 -2.12
C LEU A 112 9.51 -13.62 -0.61
N LEU A 113 10.27 -12.86 0.19
CA LEU A 113 10.21 -12.89 1.66
C LEU A 113 8.83 -12.50 2.17
N VAL A 114 8.25 -11.42 1.63
CA VAL A 114 6.90 -10.98 1.99
C VAL A 114 5.87 -12.04 1.57
N GLY A 115 6.00 -12.60 0.35
CA GLY A 115 5.13 -13.68 -0.12
C GLY A 115 5.16 -14.90 0.79
N ALA A 116 6.35 -15.39 1.13
CA ALA A 116 6.55 -16.50 2.06
C ALA A 116 6.00 -16.17 3.47
N GLY A 117 6.27 -14.96 3.97
CA GLY A 117 5.80 -14.48 5.27
C GLY A 117 4.28 -14.41 5.38
N THR A 118 3.58 -13.89 4.36
CA THR A 118 2.11 -13.87 4.35
C THR A 118 1.50 -15.27 4.31
N ARG A 119 2.20 -16.24 3.72
CA ARG A 119 1.77 -17.65 3.72
C ARG A 119 1.93 -18.29 5.09
N LEU A 120 3.07 -18.08 5.75
CA LEU A 120 3.30 -18.54 7.13
C LEU A 120 2.31 -17.89 8.11
N GLY A 121 1.98 -16.62 7.90
CA GLY A 121 1.00 -15.87 8.69
C GLY A 121 -0.46 -16.16 8.37
N SER A 122 -0.75 -17.12 7.47
CA SER A 122 -2.11 -17.47 7.02
C SER A 122 -2.94 -16.32 6.44
N GLY A 123 -2.29 -15.23 5.99
CA GLY A 123 -2.98 -14.07 5.45
C GLY A 123 -2.08 -12.88 5.13
N CYS A 124 -2.67 -11.88 4.50
CA CYS A 124 -1.99 -10.62 4.13
C CYS A 124 -2.52 -9.45 4.96
N THR A 125 -1.76 -8.35 4.98
CA THR A 125 -2.15 -7.12 5.67
C THR A 125 -3.47 -6.54 5.18
N SER A 126 -3.82 -6.68 3.90
CA SER A 126 -5.10 -6.21 3.40
C SER A 126 -6.28 -7.01 4.01
N GLY A 127 -6.11 -8.33 4.19
CA GLY A 127 -7.15 -9.20 4.74
C GLY A 127 -7.27 -9.13 6.26
N HIS A 128 -6.15 -9.19 6.98
CA HIS A 128 -6.11 -9.08 8.44
C HIS A 128 -6.32 -7.65 8.93
N GLY A 129 -5.81 -6.66 8.20
CA GLY A 129 -5.97 -5.25 8.50
C GLY A 129 -7.37 -4.76 8.18
N VAL A 130 -7.73 -4.66 6.90
CA VAL A 130 -8.99 -4.01 6.49
C VAL A 130 -10.22 -4.79 6.99
N CYS A 131 -10.30 -6.09 6.69
CA CYS A 131 -11.49 -6.88 7.04
C CYS A 131 -11.40 -7.58 8.41
N GLY A 132 -10.20 -7.78 8.96
CA GLY A 132 -9.98 -8.45 10.24
C GLY A 132 -10.10 -7.51 11.45
N ILE A 133 -9.64 -6.26 11.33
CA ILE A 133 -9.87 -5.21 12.35
C ILE A 133 -11.36 -4.85 12.40
N ALA A 134 -12.04 -4.78 11.25
CA ALA A 134 -13.49 -4.56 11.19
C ALA A 134 -14.33 -5.65 11.88
N ARG A 135 -13.77 -6.85 12.07
CA ARG A 135 -14.41 -7.98 12.78
C ARG A 135 -14.00 -8.10 14.25
N GLN A 136 -13.24 -7.14 14.80
CA GLN A 136 -12.70 -7.14 16.16
C GLN A 136 -12.03 -8.46 16.59
N SER A 137 -11.30 -9.10 15.67
CA SER A 137 -10.54 -10.30 16.01
C SER A 137 -9.22 -9.93 16.69
N PRO A 138 -8.99 -10.30 17.96
CA PRO A 138 -7.74 -9.97 18.67
C PRO A 138 -6.52 -10.61 17.99
N ARG A 139 -6.67 -11.81 17.41
CA ARG A 139 -5.60 -12.44 16.61
C ARG A 139 -5.22 -11.62 15.38
N SER A 140 -6.18 -10.97 14.74
CA SER A 140 -5.93 -10.15 13.54
C SER A 140 -5.22 -8.85 13.88
N MET A 141 -5.55 -8.24 15.03
CA MET A 141 -4.87 -7.05 15.52
C MET A 141 -3.41 -7.32 15.84
N THR A 142 -3.11 -8.42 16.55
CA THR A 142 -1.73 -8.79 16.87
C THR A 142 -0.91 -9.09 15.62
N ALA A 143 -1.47 -9.85 14.66
CA ALA A 143 -0.78 -10.15 13.40
C ALA A 143 -0.49 -8.87 12.58
N THR A 144 -1.45 -7.95 12.50
CA THR A 144 -1.27 -6.67 11.80
C THR A 144 -0.23 -5.79 12.50
N GLY A 145 -0.26 -5.74 13.83
CA GLY A 145 0.70 -4.99 14.65
C GLY A 145 2.14 -5.49 14.47
N ILE A 146 2.35 -6.81 14.51
CA ILE A 146 3.68 -7.41 14.27
C ILE A 146 4.16 -7.10 12.86
N PHE A 147 3.28 -7.24 11.85
CA PHE A 147 3.65 -6.96 10.47
C PHE A 147 4.07 -5.50 10.27
N MET A 148 3.31 -4.54 10.84
CA MET A 148 3.67 -3.13 10.76
C MET A 148 4.96 -2.82 11.52
N ALA A 149 5.15 -3.39 12.72
CA ALA A 149 6.38 -3.22 13.48
C ALA A 149 7.60 -3.72 12.70
N CYS A 150 7.53 -4.93 12.13
CA CYS A 150 8.59 -5.46 11.27
C CYS A 150 8.82 -4.60 10.03
N GLY A 151 7.77 -4.08 9.40
CA GLY A 151 7.87 -3.17 8.26
C GLY A 151 8.60 -1.88 8.61
N VAL A 152 8.26 -1.25 9.73
CA VAL A 152 8.93 -0.04 10.24
C VAL A 152 10.39 -0.32 10.55
N VAL A 153 10.69 -1.39 11.28
CA VAL A 153 12.07 -1.78 11.61
C VAL A 153 12.87 -2.05 10.34
N THR A 154 12.31 -2.81 9.39
CA THR A 154 12.97 -3.12 8.12
C THR A 154 13.24 -1.85 7.32
N ALA A 155 12.27 -0.92 7.25
CA ALA A 155 12.44 0.35 6.56
C ALA A 155 13.56 1.20 7.17
N ILE A 156 13.62 1.28 8.50
CA ILE A 156 14.68 2.00 9.22
C ILE A 156 16.04 1.37 8.96
N VAL A 157 16.15 0.03 9.07
CA VAL A 157 17.40 -0.70 8.85
C VAL A 157 17.87 -0.53 7.41
N VAL A 158 17.01 -0.75 6.42
CA VAL A 158 17.37 -0.67 5.00
C VAL A 158 17.79 0.76 4.63
N ARG A 159 17.08 1.76 5.13
CA ARG A 159 17.33 3.17 4.77
C ARG A 159 18.52 3.77 5.51
N HIS A 160 18.68 3.50 6.80
CA HIS A 160 19.69 4.15 7.65
C HIS A 160 20.95 3.32 7.86
N LEU A 161 20.87 1.98 7.88
CA LEU A 161 22.03 1.12 8.07
C LEU A 161 22.63 0.62 6.76
N LEU A 162 21.80 0.33 5.75
CA LEU A 162 22.26 -0.18 4.46
C LEU A 162 22.39 0.91 3.39
N GLY A 163 21.85 2.12 3.62
CA GLY A 163 21.92 3.24 2.67
C GLY A 163 21.22 2.96 1.33
N ILE A 164 20.28 2.01 1.30
CA ILE A 164 19.57 1.63 0.07
C ILE A 164 18.37 2.58 -0.09
N GLY A 165 18.32 3.33 -1.19
CA GLY A 165 17.24 4.28 -1.48
C GLY A 165 17.35 5.65 -0.79
N SER A 166 18.57 6.10 -0.47
CA SER A 166 18.91 7.50 -0.13
C SER A 166 19.20 8.32 -1.37
#